data_AF-A0A6L6U4J4-F1
#
_entry.id   AF-A0A6L6U4J4-F1
#
_cell.length_a   1.000
_cell.length_b   1.000
_cell.length_c   1.000
_cell.angle_alpha   90.00
_cell.angle_beta   90.00
_cell.angle_gamma   90.00
#
_symmetry.space_group_name_H-M   'P 1'
#
loop_
_entity.id
_entity.type
_entity.pdbx_description
1 polymer ?
#
loop_
_entity_poly.entity_id
_entity_poly.type
_entity_poly.pdbx_seq_one_letter_code
_entity_poly.pdbx_strand_id
1 'polypeptide(L)'
;MKQLAIIGLGPRGLYALENVITQLSQHNKEIQILVFENSKEPGAGHVWQEEQPDSNWINITERALTGLENRPKLHYRNATIEAFPSYHNWCNFTLEPHENDTFPPRKKLGKYLNESFNSNSSEAPGIDFK
;
A
#
# COMPACT_ATOMS: atom_id res chain seq x y z
N MET A 1 -6.73 23.93 -12.29
CA MET A 1 -6.27 22.54 -12.07
C MET A 1 -7.14 21.92 -11.00
N LYS A 2 -7.67 20.70 -11.18
CA LYS A 2 -8.47 20.03 -10.12
C LYS A 2 -7.53 19.50 -9.04
N GLN A 3 -7.99 19.49 -7.79
CA GLN A 3 -7.23 19.00 -6.65
C GLN A 3 -8.03 17.95 -5.89
N LEU A 4 -7.34 16.92 -5.40
CA LEU A 4 -7.87 15.90 -4.51
C LEU A 4 -7.00 15.88 -3.26
N ALA A 5 -7.62 15.94 -2.08
CA ALA A 5 -6.92 15.77 -0.82
C ALA A 5 -7.20 14.37 -0.26
N ILE A 6 -6.15 13.68 0.20
CA ILE A 6 -6.22 12.45 0.97
C ILE A 6 -5.74 12.77 2.39
N ILE A 7 -6.65 12.67 3.36
CA ILE A 7 -6.37 12.92 4.77
C ILE A 7 -6.20 11.57 5.47
N GLY A 8 -4.99 11.28 5.91
CA GLY A 8 -4.57 9.97 6.39
C GLY A 8 -4.14 9.06 5.25
N LEU A 9 -2.91 8.56 5.33
CA LEU A 9 -2.29 7.63 4.41
C LEU A 9 -1.88 6.33 5.13
N GLY A 10 -2.79 5.79 5.94
CA GLY A 10 -2.73 4.38 6.35
C GLY A 10 -3.20 3.44 5.23
N PRO A 11 -3.56 2.17 5.51
CA PRO A 11 -3.85 1.17 4.48
C PRO A 11 -4.95 1.60 3.51
N ARG A 12 -6.01 2.24 4.05
CA ARG A 12 -7.13 2.73 3.23
C ARG A 12 -6.75 3.94 2.38
N GLY A 13 -5.95 4.84 2.92
CA GLY A 13 -5.47 6.02 2.19
C GLY A 13 -4.54 5.63 1.06
N LEU A 14 -3.63 4.68 1.32
CA LEU A 14 -2.77 4.09 0.29
C LEU A 14 -3.58 3.41 -0.81
N TYR A 15 -4.52 2.54 -0.46
CA TYR A 15 -5.39 1.87 -1.44
C TYR A 15 -6.19 2.87 -2.28
N ALA A 16 -6.71 3.93 -1.66
CA ALA A 16 -7.40 5.00 -2.37
C ALA A 16 -6.45 5.75 -3.34
N LEU A 17 -5.23 6.08 -2.89
CA LEU A 17 -4.22 6.74 -3.70
C LEU A 17 -3.84 5.89 -4.93
N GLU A 18 -3.55 4.61 -4.73
CA GLU A 18 -3.18 3.67 -5.79
C GLU A 18 -4.30 3.54 -6.84
N ASN A 19 -5.55 3.41 -6.40
CA ASN A 19 -6.70 3.35 -7.31
C ASN A 19 -6.88 4.66 -8.08
N VAL A 20 -6.80 5.81 -7.42
CA VAL A 20 -6.92 7.11 -8.08
C VAL A 20 -5.85 7.26 -9.16
N ILE A 21 -4.59 6.99 -8.84
CA ILE A 21 -3.49 7.09 -9.81
C ILE A 21 -3.72 6.13 -10.98
N THR A 22 -4.14 4.89 -10.70
CA THR A 22 -4.44 3.88 -11.72
C THR A 22 -5.53 4.36 -12.67
N GLN A 23 -6.63 4.89 -12.15
CA GLN A 23 -7.73 5.40 -12.95
C GLN A 23 -7.35 6.65 -13.75
N LEU A 24 -6.60 7.57 -13.13
CA LEU A 24 -6.09 8.76 -13.82
C LEU A 24 -5.16 8.39 -14.97
N SER A 25 -4.27 7.43 -14.76
CA SER A 25 -3.39 6.84 -15.79
C SER A 25 -4.21 6.24 -16.94
N GLN A 26 -5.17 5.36 -16.64
CA GLN A 26 -6.01 4.70 -17.66
C GLN A 26 -6.83 5.67 -18.51
N HIS A 27 -7.22 6.82 -17.94
CA HIS A 27 -8.03 7.82 -18.62
C HIS A 27 -7.24 9.03 -19.13
N ASN A 28 -5.90 9.00 -19.06
CA ASN A 28 -5.02 10.12 -19.41
C ASN A 28 -5.48 11.45 -18.79
N LYS A 29 -5.78 11.43 -17.49
CA LYS A 29 -6.19 12.59 -16.71
C LYS A 29 -5.13 12.92 -15.69
N GLU A 30 -4.98 14.21 -15.40
CA GLU A 30 -4.04 14.69 -14.40
C GLU A 30 -4.75 15.62 -13.42
N ILE A 31 -4.52 15.40 -12.14
CA ILE A 31 -4.97 16.26 -11.05
C ILE A 31 -3.84 16.43 -10.04
N GLN A 32 -3.88 17.51 -9.24
CA GLN A 32 -2.98 17.63 -8.10
C GLN A 32 -3.53 16.77 -6.95
N ILE A 33 -2.68 15.95 -6.34
CA ILE A 33 -3.03 15.15 -5.17
C ILE A 33 -2.26 15.73 -3.98
N LEU A 34 -2.98 16.09 -2.93
CA LEU A 34 -2.41 16.53 -1.66
C LEU A 34 -2.61 15.41 -0.65
N VAL A 35 -1.53 14.94 -0.02
CA VAL A 35 -1.58 13.88 0.97
C VAL A 35 -1.17 14.45 2.31
N PHE A 36 -2.02 14.29 3.33
CA PHE A 36 -1.75 14.70 4.69
C PHE A 36 -1.59 13.45 5.55
N GLU A 37 -0.37 13.18 6.04
CA GLU A 37 -0.09 12.03 6.91
C GLU A 37 0.90 12.44 8.01
N ASN A 38 0.53 12.14 9.26
CA ASN A 38 1.34 12.47 10.44
C ASN A 38 2.18 11.27 10.93
N SER A 39 1.86 10.06 10.47
CA SER A 39 2.63 8.84 10.71
C SER A 39 4.00 8.95 10.06
N LYS A 40 5.03 8.48 10.77
CA LYS A 40 6.38 8.29 10.21
C LYS A 40 6.45 7.15 9.19
N GLU A 41 5.42 6.30 9.17
CA GLU A 41 5.29 5.17 8.27
C GLU A 41 4.00 5.34 7.45
N PRO A 42 4.02 6.10 6.34
CA PRO A 42 2.90 6.14 5.41
C PRO A 42 2.68 4.76 4.76
N GLY A 43 1.47 4.50 4.27
CA GLY A 43 1.02 3.17 3.88
C GLY A 43 0.56 2.33 5.07
N ALA A 44 1.41 2.17 6.08
CA ALA A 44 1.09 1.42 7.30
C ALA A 44 0.22 2.22 8.28
N GLY A 45 0.48 3.53 8.42
CA GLY A 45 -0.13 4.39 9.42
C GLY A 45 0.16 3.93 10.85
N HIS A 46 -0.53 4.52 11.83
CA HIS A 46 -0.28 4.26 13.25
C HIS A 46 -0.66 2.84 13.71
N VAL A 47 -1.57 2.17 12.99
CA VAL A 47 -2.13 0.86 13.38
C VAL A 47 -1.17 -0.29 13.11
N TRP A 48 -0.34 -0.16 12.07
CA TRP A 48 0.52 -1.22 11.57
C TRP A 48 2.00 -0.90 11.72
N GLN A 49 2.38 -0.05 12.68
CA GLN A 49 3.76 0.39 12.85
C GLN A 49 4.76 -0.77 12.95
N GLU A 50 5.94 -0.62 12.34
CA GLU A 50 6.98 -1.65 12.33
C GLU A 50 7.58 -1.92 13.71
N GLU A 51 7.55 -0.92 14.61
CA GLU A 51 8.08 -1.02 15.98
C GLU A 51 7.19 -1.82 16.95
N GLN A 52 6.04 -2.35 16.51
CA GLN A 52 5.15 -3.12 17.37
C GLN A 52 5.72 -4.50 17.76
N PRO A 53 5.39 -5.03 18.96
CA PRO A 53 5.83 -6.37 19.38
C PRO A 53 5.33 -7.49 18.45
N ASP A 54 6.12 -8.57 18.33
CA ASP A 54 5.76 -9.76 17.55
C ASP A 54 4.51 -10.49 18.04
N SER A 55 4.15 -10.31 19.31
CA SER A 55 2.94 -10.87 19.90
C SER A 55 1.66 -10.15 19.46
N ASN A 56 1.77 -8.98 18.81
CA ASN A 56 0.62 -8.29 18.27
C ASN A 56 0.29 -8.88 16.89
N TRP A 57 -0.63 -9.84 16.85
CA TRP A 57 -1.05 -10.48 15.61
C TRP A 57 -2.22 -9.76 14.94
N ILE A 58 -2.35 -9.97 13.64
CA ILE A 58 -3.53 -9.55 12.90
C ILE A 58 -4.68 -10.54 13.20
N ASN A 59 -5.93 -10.11 13.01
CA ASN A 59 -7.12 -10.93 13.29
C ASN A 59 -7.66 -11.67 12.04
N ILE A 60 -6.85 -11.80 11.01
CA ILE A 60 -7.13 -12.50 9.76
C ILE A 60 -5.97 -13.45 9.46
N THR A 61 -6.27 -14.62 8.90
CA THR A 61 -5.21 -15.59 8.60
C THR A 61 -4.35 -15.10 7.45
N GLU A 62 -3.06 -15.49 7.43
CA GLU A 62 -2.15 -15.13 6.36
C GLU A 62 -2.67 -15.61 4.99
N ARG A 63 -3.24 -16.82 4.97
CA ARG A 63 -3.92 -17.40 3.80
C ARG A 63 -5.04 -16.51 3.27
N ALA A 64 -5.81 -15.85 4.14
CA ALA A 64 -6.95 -15.03 3.77
C ALA A 64 -6.58 -13.61 3.29
N LEU A 65 -5.29 -13.24 3.26
CA LEU A 65 -4.82 -11.95 2.73
C LEU A 65 -4.80 -11.87 1.19
N THR A 66 -5.68 -12.60 0.50
CA THR A 66 -5.75 -12.65 -0.97
C THR A 66 -6.17 -11.33 -1.60
N GLY A 67 -6.83 -10.44 -0.85
CA GLY A 67 -7.26 -9.12 -1.34
C GLY A 67 -6.14 -8.09 -1.45
N LEU A 68 -4.93 -8.40 -0.96
CA LEU A 68 -3.74 -7.57 -1.15
C LEU A 68 -3.07 -7.96 -2.47
N GLU A 69 -3.71 -7.56 -3.56
CA GLU A 69 -3.33 -7.89 -4.93
C GLU A 69 -2.08 -7.12 -5.39
N ASN A 70 -1.49 -7.55 -6.50
CA ASN A 70 -0.36 -6.86 -7.09
C ASN A 70 -0.78 -5.53 -7.73
N ARG A 71 0.07 -4.52 -7.63
CA ARG A 71 -0.06 -3.27 -8.39
C ARG A 71 0.69 -3.42 -9.71
N PRO A 72 0.05 -3.32 -10.89
CA PRO A 72 0.76 -3.38 -12.16
C PRO A 72 1.63 -2.13 -12.37
N LYS A 73 2.64 -2.27 -13.21
CA LYS A 73 3.41 -1.13 -13.73
C LYS A 73 2.48 -0.19 -14.49
N LEU A 74 2.60 1.12 -14.26
CA LEU A 74 1.76 2.11 -14.92
C LEU A 74 2.53 3.39 -15.22
N HIS A 75 1.97 4.21 -16.12
CA HIS A 75 2.52 5.51 -16.46
C HIS A 75 1.57 6.61 -16.02
N TYR A 76 2.05 7.55 -15.21
CA TYR A 76 1.26 8.69 -14.76
C TYR A 76 2.06 9.98 -14.92
N ARG A 77 1.48 10.94 -15.66
CA ARG A 77 2.16 12.13 -16.17
C ARG A 77 3.45 11.75 -16.93
N ASN A 78 4.61 12.27 -16.49
CA ASN A 78 5.93 12.01 -17.06
C ASN A 78 6.75 10.98 -16.28
N ALA A 79 6.11 10.19 -15.40
CA ALA A 79 6.78 9.15 -14.65
C ALA A 79 6.20 7.76 -14.89
N THR A 80 7.05 6.78 -14.65
CA THR A 80 6.69 5.37 -14.61
C THR A 80 6.67 4.96 -13.16
N ILE A 81 5.58 4.33 -12.73
CA ILE A 81 5.50 3.73 -11.40
C ILE A 81 5.64 2.23 -11.58
N GLU A 82 6.71 1.66 -11.03
CA GLU A 82 7.00 0.23 -11.19
C GLU A 82 5.95 -0.66 -10.51
N ALA A 83 5.86 -1.91 -10.96
CA ALA A 83 4.93 -2.87 -10.37
C ALA A 83 5.30 -3.19 -8.91
N PHE A 84 4.30 -3.51 -8.09
CA PHE A 84 4.50 -3.98 -6.72
C PHE A 84 3.79 -5.32 -6.52
N PRO A 85 4.41 -6.32 -5.87
CA PRO A 85 3.81 -7.64 -5.70
C PRO A 85 2.59 -7.63 -4.78
N SER A 86 1.69 -8.61 -4.99
CA SER A 86 0.68 -9.00 -4.01
C SER A 86 1.34 -9.46 -2.72
N TYR A 87 0.64 -9.41 -1.59
CA TYR A 87 1.18 -9.81 -0.29
C TYR A 87 1.80 -11.22 -0.29
N HIS A 88 1.09 -12.21 -0.83
CA HIS A 88 1.57 -13.60 -0.87
C HIS A 88 2.85 -13.76 -1.68
N ASN A 89 2.96 -13.07 -2.81
CA ASN A 89 4.20 -13.05 -3.60
C ASN A 89 5.33 -12.33 -2.88
N TRP A 90 5.03 -11.22 -2.18
CA TRP A 90 6.03 -10.45 -1.43
C TRP A 90 6.67 -11.25 -0.30
N CYS A 91 5.88 -12.00 0.48
CA CYS A 91 6.41 -12.82 1.57
C CYS A 91 6.76 -14.25 1.16
N ASN A 92 6.68 -14.60 -0.13
CA ASN A 92 6.85 -15.96 -0.64
C ASN A 92 5.96 -16.97 0.12
N PHE A 93 4.69 -16.62 0.31
CA PHE A 93 3.74 -17.43 1.04
C PHE A 93 3.51 -18.79 0.35
N THR A 94 3.79 -19.85 1.09
CA THR A 94 3.45 -21.23 0.71
C THR A 94 2.76 -21.89 1.90
N LEU A 95 1.60 -22.47 1.66
CA LEU A 95 0.85 -23.20 2.68
C LEU A 95 -0.06 -24.21 1.99
N GLU A 96 0.16 -25.49 2.26
CA GLU A 96 -0.65 -26.55 1.69
C GLU A 96 -2.10 -26.46 2.21
N PRO A 97 -3.10 -26.97 1.47
CA PRO A 97 -4.51 -26.88 1.87
C PRO A 97 -4.83 -27.54 3.23
N HIS A 98 -4.00 -28.48 3.66
CA HIS A 98 -4.20 -29.24 4.90
C HIS A 98 -3.39 -28.69 6.09
N GLU A 99 -2.51 -27.72 5.85
CA GLU A 99 -1.74 -27.09 6.91
C GLU A 99 -2.57 -26.04 7.66
N ASN A 100 -2.27 -25.89 8.96
CA ASN A 100 -2.96 -24.94 9.82
C ASN A 100 -2.65 -23.50 9.39
N ASP A 101 -3.66 -22.64 9.48
CA ASP A 101 -3.51 -21.22 9.23
C ASP A 101 -2.65 -20.53 10.28
N THR A 102 -1.86 -19.55 9.84
CA THR A 102 -1.05 -18.66 10.68
C THR A 102 -1.65 -17.26 10.72
N PHE A 103 -1.41 -16.56 11.83
CA PHE A 103 -1.78 -15.15 11.98
C PHE A 103 -0.48 -14.34 12.09
N PRO A 104 -0.12 -13.56 11.05
CA PRO A 104 1.17 -12.88 11.05
C PRO A 104 1.17 -11.71 12.06
N PRO A 105 2.35 -11.30 12.55
CA PRO A 105 2.50 -10.07 13.32
C PRO A 105 2.03 -8.84 12.53
N ARG A 106 1.43 -7.86 13.23
CA ARG A 106 0.99 -6.58 12.64
C ARG A 106 2.13 -5.87 11.91
N LYS A 107 3.32 -5.86 12.50
CA LYS A 107 4.51 -5.23 11.90
C LYS A 107 4.89 -5.83 10.55
N LYS A 108 4.61 -7.13 10.31
CA LYS A 108 4.86 -7.77 9.00
C LYS A 108 3.98 -7.16 7.92
N LEU A 109 2.69 -6.95 8.23
CA LEU A 109 1.77 -6.26 7.32
C LEU A 109 2.11 -4.77 7.18
N GLY A 110 2.53 -4.12 8.27
CA GLY A 110 3.08 -2.77 8.27
C GLY A 110 4.18 -2.56 7.25
N LYS A 111 5.20 -3.41 7.33
CA LYS A 111 6.33 -3.40 6.41
C LYS A 111 5.90 -3.54 4.95
N TYR A 112 5.02 -4.51 4.64
CA TYR A 112 4.47 -4.66 3.29
C TYR A 112 3.79 -3.38 2.77
N LEU A 113 2.95 -2.76 3.61
CA LEU A 113 2.22 -1.54 3.25
C LEU A 113 3.14 -0.33 3.07
N ASN A 114 4.15 -0.19 3.94
CA ASN A 114 5.13 0.88 3.83
C ASN A 114 6.02 0.72 2.59
N GLU A 115 6.46 -0.50 2.28
CA GLU A 115 7.19 -0.79 1.05
C GLU A 115 6.34 -0.54 -0.20
N SER A 116 5.04 -0.91 -0.19
CA SER A 116 4.12 -0.59 -1.30
C SER A 116 4.02 0.92 -1.51
N PHE A 117 3.87 1.68 -0.42
CA PHE A 117 3.85 3.14 -0.47
C PHE A 117 5.16 3.70 -1.03
N ASN A 118 6.32 3.27 -0.53
CA ASN A 118 7.62 3.78 -0.95
C ASN A 118 7.92 3.46 -2.43
N SER A 119 7.43 2.33 -2.94
CA SER A 119 7.51 1.98 -4.37
C SER A 119 6.63 2.87 -5.27
N ASN A 120 5.70 3.62 -4.69
CA ASN A 120 4.75 4.49 -5.39
C ASN A 120 5.14 5.98 -5.24
N SER A 121 5.57 6.40 -4.05
CA SER A 121 5.77 7.81 -3.69
C SER A 121 7.11 8.40 -4.15
N SER A 122 8.15 7.58 -4.34
CA SER A 122 9.44 8.03 -4.85
C SER A 122 9.38 8.50 -6.32
N GLU A 123 8.30 8.17 -7.05
CA GLU A 123 8.26 8.28 -8.50
C GLU A 123 7.05 9.06 -9.05
N ALA A 124 6.03 9.39 -8.25
CA ALA A 124 4.77 9.93 -8.77
C ALA A 124 4.68 11.48 -8.75
N PRO A 125 4.83 12.16 -9.91
CA PRO A 125 4.75 13.62 -10.00
C PRO A 125 3.33 14.13 -9.71
N GLY A 126 3.25 15.25 -8.98
CA GLY A 126 1.96 15.87 -8.65
C GLY A 126 1.25 15.35 -7.42
N ILE A 127 1.98 14.60 -6.60
CA ILE A 127 1.58 14.23 -5.25
C ILE A 127 2.43 15.06 -4.30
N ASP A 128 1.80 15.98 -3.57
CA ASP A 128 2.48 16.71 -2.51
C ASP A 128 2.15 16.08 -1.16
N PHE A 129 3.18 15.55 -0.49
CA PHE A 129 3.08 15.10 0.89
C PHE A 129 3.22 16.29 1.84
N LYS A 130 2.27 16.40 2.77
CA LYS A 130 2.15 17.45 3.78
C LYS A 130 2.08 16.86 5.18
#